data_AF-A0A3S2U1S7-F1
#
_entry.id   AF-A0A3S2U1S7-F1
#
_cell.length_a   1.000
_cell.length_b   1.000
_cell.length_c   1.000
_cell.angle_alpha   90.00
_cell.angle_beta   90.00
_cell.angle_gamma   90.00
#
_symmetry.space_group_name_H-M   'P 1'
#
loop_
_entity.id
_entity.type
_entity.pdbx_description
1 polymer ?
#
loop_
_entity_poly.entity_id
_entity_poly.type
_entity_poly.pdbx_seq_one_letter_code
_entity_poly.pdbx_strand_id
1 'polypeptide(L)'
;MDLFNLDDHIPNLGIDPSAEHLEELFQLFKADFLDNEFYLNDCKVMIDVRKSKEKGYEKYPHTFVKIITRGVKGKRCFDKKRANKIHWIKPILENKDTEDIICFQFLEADGKIRDYFWFKEGFFLVIMEKIRPDYVIVSCFHIDDDRNQKYYEDKYTKRVK
;
A
#
# COMPACT_ATOMS: atom_id res chain seq x y z
N MET A 1 -2.26 -16.70 -3.61
CA MET A 1 -3.57 -16.52 -2.94
C MET A 1 -4.55 -15.99 -3.95
N ASP A 2 -5.81 -16.42 -3.92
CA ASP A 2 -6.84 -15.93 -4.84
C ASP A 2 -7.29 -14.52 -4.45
N LEU A 3 -7.07 -13.55 -5.35
CA LEU A 3 -7.37 -12.13 -5.13
C LEU A 3 -8.87 -11.85 -4.99
N PHE A 4 -9.71 -12.69 -5.60
CA PHE A 4 -11.16 -12.45 -5.66
C PHE A 4 -11.90 -12.85 -4.37
N ASN A 5 -11.22 -13.55 -3.46
CA ASN A 5 -11.74 -13.86 -2.13
C ASN A 5 -11.30 -12.85 -1.06
N LEU A 6 -10.63 -11.77 -1.47
CA LEU A 6 -10.22 -10.71 -0.56
C LEU A 6 -11.40 -9.77 -0.29
N ASP A 7 -11.71 -9.57 0.99
CA ASP A 7 -12.70 -8.60 1.45
C ASP A 7 -12.05 -7.67 2.49
N ASP A 8 -12.81 -6.70 2.97
CA ASP A 8 -12.46 -5.84 4.08
C ASP A 8 -12.20 -6.68 5.36
N HIS A 9 -11.06 -6.45 6.02
CA HIS A 9 -10.66 -7.27 7.17
C HIS A 9 -11.55 -7.08 8.41
N ILE A 10 -11.76 -5.82 8.79
CA ILE A 10 -12.53 -5.41 9.97
C ILE A 10 -13.88 -4.87 9.47
N PRO A 11 -14.99 -5.60 9.67
CA PRO A 11 -16.31 -5.12 9.30
C PRO A 11 -16.65 -3.80 10.01
N ASN A 12 -17.23 -2.83 9.29
CA ASN A 12 -17.65 -1.54 9.83
C ASN A 12 -16.54 -0.67 10.45
N LEU A 13 -15.29 -0.80 9.97
CA LEU A 13 -14.19 0.05 10.42
C LEU A 13 -14.54 1.55 10.30
N GLY A 14 -14.49 2.26 11.43
CA GLY A 14 -14.82 3.67 11.54
C GLY A 14 -13.77 4.61 10.93
N ILE A 15 -14.09 5.90 10.85
CA ILE A 15 -13.12 6.94 10.43
C ILE A 15 -12.05 7.21 11.49
N ASP A 16 -12.37 6.95 12.75
CA ASP A 16 -11.46 7.04 13.89
C ASP A 16 -11.25 5.63 14.45
N PRO A 17 -10.08 5.01 14.22
CA PRO A 17 -9.83 3.65 14.68
C PRO A 17 -9.54 3.65 16.19
N SER A 18 -10.00 2.61 16.89
CA SER A 18 -9.57 2.36 18.26
C SER A 18 -8.12 1.86 18.29
N ALA A 19 -7.51 1.83 19.48
CA ALA A 19 -6.21 1.19 19.64
C ALA A 19 -6.23 -0.29 19.24
N GLU A 20 -7.33 -1.00 19.48
CA GLU A 20 -7.52 -2.40 19.11
C GLU A 20 -7.56 -2.58 17.59
N HIS A 21 -8.31 -1.75 16.86
CA HIS A 21 -8.31 -1.78 15.39
C HIS A 21 -6.91 -1.54 14.81
N LEU A 22 -6.16 -0.59 15.37
CA LEU A 22 -4.80 -0.32 14.91
C LEU A 22 -3.85 -1.47 15.18
N GLU A 23 -4.00 -2.13 16.34
CA GLU A 23 -3.18 -3.30 16.70
C GLU A 23 -3.51 -4.48 15.77
N GLU A 24 -4.78 -4.75 15.50
CA GLU A 24 -5.21 -5.81 14.58
C GLU A 24 -4.64 -5.62 13.17
N LEU A 25 -4.79 -4.41 12.61
CA LEU A 25 -4.19 -4.06 11.32
C LEU A 25 -2.66 -4.17 11.35
N PHE A 26 -2.03 -3.82 12.47
CA PHE A 26 -0.58 -3.94 12.63
C PHE A 26 -0.13 -5.41 12.67
N GLN A 27 -0.87 -6.30 13.31
CA GLN A 27 -0.54 -7.73 13.32
C GLN A 27 -0.57 -8.35 11.92
N LEU A 28 -1.55 -7.98 11.08
CA LEU A 28 -1.56 -8.40 9.67
C LEU A 28 -0.31 -7.92 8.92
N PHE A 29 -0.01 -6.62 9.02
CA PHE A 29 1.17 -6.03 8.40
C PHE A 29 2.47 -6.68 8.88
N LYS A 30 2.55 -6.94 10.18
CA LYS A 30 3.72 -7.53 10.83
C LYS A 30 3.93 -8.96 10.32
N ALA A 31 2.88 -9.77 10.26
CA ALA A 31 2.95 -11.13 9.72
C ALA A 31 3.45 -11.15 8.26
N ASP A 32 2.98 -10.20 7.44
CA ASP A 32 3.32 -10.10 6.02
C ASP A 32 4.75 -9.61 5.75
N PHE A 33 5.24 -8.64 6.52
CA PHE A 33 6.43 -7.87 6.16
C PHE A 33 7.51 -7.72 7.25
N LEU A 34 7.25 -8.11 8.49
CA LEU A 34 8.21 -7.98 9.60
C LEU A 34 8.62 -9.32 10.19
N ASP A 35 7.68 -10.25 10.37
CA ASP A 35 7.96 -11.58 10.90
C ASP A 35 8.62 -12.48 9.87
N ASN A 36 8.39 -12.21 8.58
CA ASN A 36 8.99 -12.93 7.47
C ASN A 36 9.60 -11.93 6.48
N GLU A 37 10.74 -12.29 5.90
CA GLU A 37 11.29 -11.52 4.80
C GLU A 37 10.41 -11.70 3.56
N PHE A 38 10.08 -10.60 2.91
CA PHE A 38 9.33 -10.59 1.65
C PHE A 38 10.22 -10.07 0.52
N TYR A 39 10.16 -10.74 -0.62
CA TYR A 39 10.97 -10.44 -1.79
C TYR A 39 10.09 -10.20 -3.01
N LEU A 40 10.46 -9.21 -3.81
CA LEU A 40 9.81 -8.89 -5.08
C LEU A 40 10.89 -8.76 -6.16
N ASN A 41 10.87 -9.64 -7.17
CA ASN A 41 11.91 -9.71 -8.21
C ASN A 41 13.34 -9.81 -7.62
N ASP A 42 13.53 -10.75 -6.68
CA ASP A 42 14.78 -10.98 -5.94
C ASP A 42 15.30 -9.79 -5.12
N CYS A 43 14.51 -8.72 -5.02
CA CYS A 43 14.83 -7.54 -4.24
C CYS A 43 14.03 -7.59 -2.93
N LYS A 44 14.71 -7.45 -1.79
CA LYS A 44 14.06 -7.47 -0.48
C LYS A 44 13.14 -6.26 -0.33
N VAL A 45 11.92 -6.48 0.16
CA VAL A 45 10.99 -5.40 0.48
C VAL A 45 11.33 -4.87 1.88
N MET A 46 11.89 -3.67 1.92
CA MET A 46 12.36 -3.02 3.14
C MET A 46 11.26 -2.20 3.80
N ILE A 47 11.10 -2.43 5.10
CA ILE A 47 10.16 -1.72 5.96
C ILE A 47 10.91 -0.71 6.84
N ASP A 48 10.45 0.54 6.85
CA ASP A 48 10.96 1.56 7.75
C ASP A 48 10.38 1.35 9.14
N VAL A 49 11.12 0.62 9.97
CA VAL A 49 10.76 0.25 11.35
C VAL A 49 10.92 1.40 12.36
N ARG A 50 11.41 2.57 11.93
CA ARG A 50 11.48 3.73 12.82
C ARG A 50 10.07 4.13 13.23
N LYS A 51 9.90 4.50 14.49
CA LYS A 51 8.61 4.96 15.03
C LYS A 51 8.10 6.17 14.26
N SER A 52 6.80 6.18 13.97
CA SER A 52 6.15 7.31 13.30
C SER A 52 6.23 8.59 14.14
N LYS A 53 6.25 9.72 13.44
CA LYS A 53 6.13 11.06 14.03
C LYS A 53 4.73 11.65 13.90
N GLU A 54 3.80 10.91 13.27
CA GLU A 54 2.40 11.31 13.18
C GLU A 54 1.73 11.14 14.55
N LYS A 55 1.03 12.19 15.00
CA LYS A 55 0.37 12.22 16.32
C LYS A 55 -0.61 11.06 16.45
N GLY A 56 -0.50 10.28 17.53
CA GLY A 56 -1.36 9.13 17.82
C GLY A 56 -0.88 7.80 17.21
N TYR A 57 0.21 7.80 16.44
CA TYR A 57 0.78 6.60 15.81
C TYR A 57 2.23 6.32 16.22
N GLU A 58 2.72 6.94 17.27
CA GLU A 58 4.14 6.92 17.69
C GLU A 58 4.63 5.51 18.10
N LYS A 59 3.69 4.59 18.34
CA LYS A 59 3.99 3.19 18.65
C LYS A 59 4.33 2.36 17.41
N TYR A 60 3.91 2.80 16.23
CA TYR A 60 3.96 1.98 15.02
C TYR A 60 5.10 2.37 14.06
N PRO A 61 5.60 1.42 13.25
CA PRO A 61 6.54 1.67 12.17
C PRO A 61 6.06 2.72 11.17
N HIS A 62 6.99 3.52 10.66
CA HIS A 62 6.70 4.58 9.71
C HIS A 62 6.05 4.08 8.41
N THR A 63 6.48 2.93 7.87
CA THR A 63 5.84 2.35 6.67
C THR A 63 4.41 1.90 6.94
N PHE A 64 4.14 1.26 8.09
CA PHE A 64 2.78 0.87 8.46
C PHE A 64 1.85 2.08 8.50
N VAL A 65 2.27 3.15 9.18
CA VAL A 65 1.46 4.38 9.28
C VAL A 65 1.23 5.01 7.91
N LYS A 66 2.24 4.99 7.02
CA LYS A 66 2.07 5.49 5.64
C LYS A 66 1.00 4.72 4.86
N ILE A 67 0.92 3.41 5.06
CA ILE A 67 -0.03 2.51 4.40
C ILE A 67 -1.46 2.75 4.89
N ILE A 68 -1.69 2.94 6.19
CA ILE A 68 -3.05 3.09 6.74
C ILE A 68 -3.57 4.54 6.77
N THR A 69 -2.75 5.52 6.37
CA THR A 69 -3.12 6.95 6.38
C THR A 69 -2.97 7.60 5.00
N ARG A 70 -3.59 8.78 4.82
CA ARG A 70 -3.44 9.63 3.63
C ARG A 70 -3.11 11.06 4.02
N GLY A 71 -2.54 11.81 3.07
CA GLY A 71 -2.20 13.22 3.24
C GLY A 71 -0.70 13.49 3.32
N VAL A 72 -0.36 14.74 3.61
CA VAL A 72 1.02 15.21 3.70
C VAL A 72 1.63 14.90 5.07
N LYS A 73 2.96 14.77 5.11
CA LYS A 73 3.71 14.51 6.34
C LYS A 73 3.34 15.51 7.45
N GLY A 74 3.08 15.01 8.65
CA GLY A 74 2.66 15.78 9.83
C GLY A 74 1.18 16.18 9.85
N LYS A 75 0.42 15.86 8.79
CA LYS A 75 -1.03 16.11 8.68
C LYS A 75 -1.73 14.92 8.03
N ARG A 76 -1.24 13.71 8.31
CA ARG A 76 -1.86 12.50 7.77
C ARG A 76 -3.09 12.13 8.58
N CYS A 77 -4.14 11.70 7.89
CA CYS A 77 -5.38 11.24 8.51
C CYS A 77 -5.57 9.74 8.21
N PHE A 78 -6.20 9.03 9.14
CA PHE A 78 -6.60 7.64 8.91
C PHE A 78 -7.45 7.51 7.65
N ASP A 79 -7.18 6.49 6.86
CA ASP A 79 -7.98 6.15 5.70
C ASP A 79 -8.47 4.71 5.85
N LYS A 80 -9.68 4.58 6.39
CA LYS A 80 -10.28 3.29 6.71
C LYS A 80 -10.29 2.32 5.52
N LYS A 81 -10.55 2.81 4.30
CA LYS A 81 -10.71 1.94 3.12
C LYS A 81 -9.39 1.32 2.71
N ARG A 82 -8.28 2.09 2.74
CA ARG A 82 -6.96 1.51 2.47
C ARG A 82 -6.42 0.69 3.63
N ALA A 83 -6.73 1.11 4.86
CA ALA A 83 -6.28 0.44 6.07
C ALA A 83 -6.87 -0.97 6.15
N ASN A 84 -8.17 -1.12 5.86
CA ASN A 84 -8.86 -2.43 5.88
C ASN A 84 -8.33 -3.43 4.85
N LYS A 85 -7.66 -2.92 3.82
CA LYS A 85 -7.06 -3.68 2.72
C LYS A 85 -5.55 -3.87 2.89
N ILE A 86 -5.00 -3.68 4.09
CA ILE A 86 -3.56 -3.83 4.33
C ILE A 86 -3.05 -5.23 3.99
N HIS A 87 -3.85 -6.26 4.27
CA HIS A 87 -3.56 -7.66 3.94
C HIS A 87 -3.62 -7.98 2.44
N TRP A 88 -4.08 -7.04 1.60
CA TRP A 88 -4.12 -7.23 0.15
C TRP A 88 -2.77 -6.93 -0.50
N ILE A 89 -1.90 -6.18 0.18
CA ILE A 89 -0.65 -5.68 -0.39
C ILE A 89 0.24 -6.84 -0.85
N LYS A 90 0.48 -7.83 0.03
CA LYS A 90 1.33 -8.97 -0.28
C LYS A 90 0.74 -9.84 -1.41
N PRO A 91 -0.54 -10.27 -1.37
CA PRO A 91 -1.18 -10.99 -2.47
C PRO A 91 -1.11 -10.26 -3.81
N ILE A 92 -1.28 -8.93 -3.84
CA ILE A 92 -1.17 -8.14 -5.09
C ILE A 92 0.26 -8.19 -5.64
N LEU A 93 1.27 -8.07 -4.78
CA LEU A 93 2.67 -8.13 -5.19
C LEU A 93 3.08 -9.53 -5.63
N GLU A 94 2.57 -10.58 -5.00
CA GLU A 94 2.80 -11.98 -5.38
C GLU A 94 2.15 -12.36 -6.71
N ASN A 95 0.97 -11.80 -7.01
CA ASN A 95 0.24 -12.04 -8.27
C ASN A 95 0.60 -11.04 -9.38
N LYS A 96 1.71 -10.30 -9.27
CA LYS A 96 2.08 -9.26 -10.25
C LYS A 96 2.22 -9.74 -11.71
N ASP A 97 2.42 -11.03 -11.91
CA ASP A 97 2.62 -11.65 -13.23
C ASP A 97 1.33 -12.28 -13.79
N THR A 98 0.19 -12.15 -13.08
CA THR A 98 -1.13 -12.57 -13.58
C THR A 98 -1.81 -11.44 -14.34
N GLU A 99 -2.83 -11.78 -15.12
CA GLU A 99 -3.62 -10.80 -15.89
C GLU A 99 -4.48 -9.88 -15.00
N ASP A 100 -4.66 -10.24 -13.73
CA ASP A 100 -5.48 -9.49 -12.76
C ASP A 100 -4.78 -8.20 -12.27
N ILE A 101 -3.46 -8.15 -12.36
CA ILE A 101 -2.64 -7.03 -11.88
C ILE A 101 -2.06 -6.26 -13.05
N ILE A 102 -2.48 -5.00 -13.17
CA ILE A 102 -1.85 -4.07 -14.12
C ILE A 102 -0.58 -3.54 -13.49
N CYS A 103 0.56 -4.00 -14.00
CA CYS A 103 1.90 -3.55 -13.62
C CYS A 103 2.40 -2.47 -14.59
N PHE A 104 2.82 -1.32 -14.07
CA PHE A 104 3.46 -0.28 -14.89
C PHE A 104 4.40 0.61 -14.10
N GLN A 105 5.35 1.23 -14.79
CA GLN A 105 6.25 2.21 -14.21
C GLN A 105 5.83 3.63 -14.60
N PHE A 106 5.96 4.58 -13.69
CA PHE A 106 5.65 5.98 -13.97
C PHE A 106 6.72 6.91 -13.39
N LEU A 107 7.13 7.92 -14.18
CA LEU A 107 8.03 8.98 -13.76
C LEU A 107 7.25 10.04 -12.98
N GLU A 108 7.44 10.07 -11.68
CA GLU A 108 6.80 11.03 -10.78
C GLU A 108 7.39 12.43 -10.94
N ALA A 109 6.65 13.44 -10.48
CA ALA A 109 7.07 14.84 -10.58
C ALA A 109 8.37 15.16 -9.80
N ASP A 110 8.74 14.32 -8.82
CA ASP A 110 10.00 14.40 -8.08
C ASP A 110 11.19 13.75 -8.82
N GLY A 111 10.98 13.31 -10.07
CA GLY A 111 12.00 12.68 -10.91
C GLY A 111 12.22 11.19 -10.62
N LYS A 112 11.48 10.61 -9.66
CA LYS A 112 11.61 9.20 -9.32
C LYS A 112 10.71 8.32 -10.18
N ILE A 113 11.22 7.15 -10.56
CA ILE A 113 10.40 6.12 -11.21
C ILE A 113 9.80 5.24 -10.11
N ARG A 114 8.48 5.05 -10.15
CA ARG A 114 7.75 4.16 -9.24
C ARG A 114 7.05 3.06 -10.01
N ASP A 115 7.01 1.89 -9.39
CA ASP A 115 6.30 0.72 -9.88
C ASP A 115 4.89 0.70 -9.27
N TYR A 116 3.89 0.58 -10.11
CA TYR A 116 2.48 0.51 -9.75
C TYR A 116 1.98 -0.91 -9.98
N PHE A 117 1.34 -1.47 -8.96
CA PHE A 117 0.67 -2.77 -9.00
C PHE A 117 -0.81 -2.52 -8.75
N TRP A 118 -1.61 -2.53 -9.82
CA TRP A 118 -3.00 -2.13 -9.76
C TRP A 118 -3.94 -3.33 -9.94
N PHE A 119 -4.60 -3.72 -8.86
CA PHE A 119 -5.73 -4.64 -8.90
C PHE A 119 -7.02 -3.85 -9.17
N LYS A 120 -7.43 -3.81 -10.44
CA LYS A 120 -8.55 -2.96 -10.89
C LYS A 120 -9.88 -3.39 -10.28
N GLU A 121 -10.17 -4.69 -10.29
CA GLU A 121 -11.43 -5.24 -9.76
C GLU A 121 -11.61 -4.89 -8.27
N GLY A 122 -10.54 -4.98 -7.48
CA GLY A 122 -10.56 -4.65 -6.05
C GLY A 122 -10.48 -3.15 -5.73
N PHE A 123 -10.42 -2.27 -6.74
CA PHE A 123 -10.23 -0.83 -6.59
C PHE A 123 -9.05 -0.50 -5.67
N PHE A 124 -7.92 -1.20 -5.84
CA PHE A 124 -6.77 -1.04 -4.95
C PHE A 124 -5.46 -1.09 -5.71
N LEU A 125 -4.51 -0.26 -5.29
CA LEU A 125 -3.19 -0.22 -5.90
C LEU A 125 -2.09 -0.08 -4.85
N VAL A 126 -0.95 -0.68 -5.16
CA VAL A 126 0.28 -0.59 -4.38
C VAL A 126 1.34 0.14 -5.20
N ILE A 127 2.02 1.10 -4.58
CA ILE A 127 3.10 1.88 -5.20
C ILE A 127 4.41 1.53 -4.52
N MET A 128 5.36 1.05 -5.31
CA MET A 128 6.69 0.66 -4.89
C MET A 128 7.75 1.58 -5.51
N GLU A 129 8.88 1.74 -4.83
CA GLU A 129 10.07 2.38 -5.38
C GLU A 129 11.24 1.42 -5.25
N LYS A 130 11.95 1.17 -6.35
CA LYS A 130 13.16 0.34 -6.35
C LYS A 130 14.34 1.18 -5.90
N ILE A 131 14.87 0.91 -4.71
CA ILE A 131 16.07 1.53 -4.16
C ILE A 131 17.14 0.44 -4.11
N ARG A 132 17.77 0.17 -5.26
CA ARG A 132 18.66 -0.99 -5.44
C ARG A 132 19.67 -1.11 -4.29
N PRO A 133 19.82 -2.31 -3.69
CA PRO A 133 19.28 -3.60 -4.13
C PRO A 133 17.82 -3.89 -3.73
N ASP A 134 17.17 -3.00 -2.99
CA ASP A 134 15.91 -3.25 -2.31
C ASP A 134 14.69 -2.62 -2.99
N TYR A 135 13.50 -2.99 -2.51
CA TYR A 135 12.24 -2.30 -2.75
C TYR A 135 11.74 -1.64 -1.48
N VAL A 136 11.04 -0.52 -1.60
CA VAL A 136 10.28 0.09 -0.49
C VAL A 136 8.84 0.34 -0.88
N ILE A 137 7.92 0.06 0.05
CA ILE A 137 6.50 0.43 -0.13
C ILE A 137 6.38 1.94 0.06
N VAL A 138 6.03 2.65 -1.01
CA VAL A 138 5.86 4.11 -0.96
C VAL A 138 4.51 4.45 -0.35
N SER A 139 3.44 3.83 -0.85
CA SER A 139 2.06 3.99 -0.39
C SER A 139 1.16 2.94 -1.05
N CYS A 140 -0.05 2.76 -0.53
CA CYS A 140 -1.17 2.12 -1.21
C CYS A 140 -2.36 3.10 -1.32
N PHE A 141 -3.32 2.80 -2.19
CA PHE A 141 -4.56 3.57 -2.33
C PHE A 141 -5.73 2.65 -2.64
N HIS A 142 -6.85 2.91 -1.97
CA HIS A 142 -8.15 2.49 -2.47
C HIS A 142 -8.69 3.57 -3.41
N ILE A 143 -9.19 3.16 -4.58
CA ILE A 143 -9.76 4.04 -5.59
C ILE A 143 -11.26 4.17 -5.30
N ASP A 144 -11.65 5.29 -4.72
CA ASP A 144 -13.00 5.53 -4.21
C ASP A 144 -13.86 6.46 -5.09
N ASP A 145 -13.29 7.05 -6.14
CA ASP A 145 -14.01 7.94 -7.05
C ASP A 145 -13.45 7.92 -8.49
N ASP A 146 -14.28 8.37 -9.44
CA ASP A 146 -13.97 8.44 -10.87
C ASP A 146 -12.76 9.32 -11.17
N ARG A 147 -12.52 10.34 -10.33
CA ARG A 147 -11.39 11.26 -10.51
C ARG A 147 -10.07 10.55 -10.21
N ASN A 148 -10.02 9.78 -9.12
CA ASN A 148 -8.88 8.96 -8.72
C ASN A 148 -8.66 7.85 -9.74
N GLN A 149 -9.72 7.20 -10.22
CA GLN A 149 -9.61 6.22 -11.28
C GLN A 149 -8.97 6.84 -12.53
N LYS A 150 -9.54 7.94 -13.05
CA LYS A 150 -9.01 8.65 -14.21
C LYS A 150 -7.55 9.07 -14.01
N TYR A 151 -7.19 9.53 -12.81
CA TYR A 151 -5.83 9.92 -12.48
C TYR A 151 -4.83 8.76 -12.67
N TYR A 152 -5.17 7.55 -12.20
CA TYR A 152 -4.30 6.38 -12.37
C TYR A 152 -4.35 5.80 -13.80
N GLU A 153 -5.47 5.91 -14.51
CA GLU A 153 -5.55 5.57 -15.95
C GLU A 153 -4.69 6.50 -16.82
N ASP A 154 -4.68 7.80 -16.50
CA ASP A 154 -3.83 8.78 -17.18
C ASP A 154 -2.34 8.48 -16.91
N LYS A 155 -1.99 8.08 -15.68
CA LYS A 155 -0.63 7.60 -15.34
C LYS A 155 -0.27 6.34 -16.12
N TYR A 156 -1.17 5.36 -16.20
CA TYR A 156 -0.94 4.13 -16.97
C TYR A 156 -0.75 4.42 -18.47
N THR A 157 -1.51 5.37 -19.03
CA THR A 157 -1.37 5.79 -20.44
C THR A 157 -0.02 6.48 -20.70
N LYS A 158 0.46 7.26 -19.72
CA LYS A 158 1.74 8.00 -19.75
C LYS A 158 2.89 7.23 -19.09
N ARG A 159 2.75 5.92 -18.90
CA ARG A 159 3.77 5.06 -18.29
C ARG A 159 5.09 5.14 -19.05
N VAL A 160 6.17 4.81 -18.36
CA VAL A 160 7.48 4.61 -18.99
C VAL A 160 7.33 3.47 -20.02
N LYS A 161 7.82 3.70 -21.24
CA LYS A 161 7.80 2.74 -22.35
C LYS A 161 9.05 1.88 -22.35
#